data_AF-A0A2D5PKU9-F1
#
_entry.id   AF-A0A2D5PKU9-F1
#
_cell.length_a   1.000
_cell.length_b   1.000
_cell.length_c   1.000
_cell.angle_alpha   90.00
_cell.angle_beta   90.00
_cell.angle_gamma   90.00
#
_symmetry.space_group_name_H-M   'P 1'
#
loop_
_entity.id
_entity.type
_entity.pdbx_description
1 polymer ?
#
loop_
_entity_poly.entity_id
_entity_poly.type
_entity_poly.pdbx_seq_one_letter_code
_entity_poly.pdbx_strand_id
1 'polypeptide(L)' 'MLRLISRSLLLLAICAGLSACAGVKPWERDLLAKPQMELDPHPLQSAFDDHIYFSKEASSGGRGFGGGGCGCN' A
#
# COMPACT_ATOMS: atom_id res chain seq x y z
N MET A 1 -16.31 -42.68 -0.37
CA MET A 1 -14.98 -42.37 -0.95
C MET A 1 -15.00 -41.10 -1.79
N LEU A 2 -15.87 -40.96 -2.80
CA LEU A 2 -15.96 -39.77 -3.67
C LEU A 2 -16.16 -38.43 -2.91
N ARG A 3 -17.00 -38.42 -1.86
CA ARG A 3 -17.23 -37.24 -1.01
C ARG A 3 -16.01 -36.82 -0.18
N LEU A 4 -15.13 -37.76 0.20
CA LEU A 4 -13.91 -37.48 0.95
C LEU A 4 -12.83 -36.88 0.05
N ILE A 5 -12.73 -37.40 -1.19
CA ILE A 5 -11.81 -36.92 -2.22
C ILE A 5 -12.18 -35.49 -2.63
N SER A 6 -13.48 -35.22 -2.85
CA SER A 6 -13.98 -33.87 -3.17
C SER A 6 -13.67 -32.84 -2.08
N ARG A 7 -13.81 -33.20 -0.79
CA ARG A 7 -13.45 -32.33 0.34
C ARG A 7 -11.95 -32.05 0.41
N SER A 8 -11.13 -33.07 0.14
CA SER A 8 -9.66 -32.93 0.14
C SER A 8 -9.18 -32.02 -0.99
N LEU A 9 -9.77 -32.14 -2.18
CA LEU A 9 -9.50 -31.26 -3.32
C LEU A 9 -9.87 -29.79 -3.03
N LEU A 10 -11.01 -29.56 -2.38
CA LEU A 10 -11.43 -28.21 -2.01
C LEU A 10 -10.47 -27.57 -0.99
N LEU A 11 -10.03 -28.32 0.01
CA LEU A 11 -9.06 -27.85 1.00
C LEU A 11 -7.71 -27.51 0.36
N LEU A 12 -7.23 -28.34 -0.57
CA LEU A 12 -5.99 -28.10 -1.28
C LEU A 12 -6.06 -26.81 -2.13
N ALA A 13 -7.19 -26.58 -2.80
CA ALA A 13 -7.40 -25.36 -3.59
C ALA A 13 -7.39 -24.09 -2.72
N ILE A 14 -8.00 -24.14 -1.53
CA ILE A 14 -8.00 -23.01 -0.59
C ILE A 14 -6.59 -22.74 -0.07
N CYS A 15 -5.84 -23.77 0.31
CA CYS A 15 -4.45 -23.62 0.78
C CYS A 15 -3.52 -23.04 -0.30
N ALA A 16 -3.72 -23.41 -1.58
CA ALA A 16 -2.93 -22.85 -2.68
C ALA A 16 -3.18 -21.34 -2.87
N GLY A 17 -4.42 -20.87 -2.68
CA GLY A 17 -4.77 -19.45 -2.83
C GLY A 17 -4.14 -18.52 -1.78
N LEU A 18 -3.76 -19.05 -0.60
CA LEU A 18 -3.13 -18.27 0.47
C LEU A 18 -1.67 -17.88 0.18
N SER A 19 -1.02 -18.51 -0.81
CA SER A 19 0.37 -18.24 -1.18
C SER A 19 0.57 -16.94 -1.98
N ALA A 20 -0.51 -16.31 -2.44
CA ALA A 20 -0.45 -15.10 -3.28
C ALA A 20 -0.05 -13.82 -2.51
N CYS A 21 -0.10 -13.83 -1.17
CA CYS A 21 0.28 -12.70 -0.33
C CYS A 21 1.75 -12.77 0.14
N ALA A 22 2.66 -13.26 -0.69
CA ALA A 22 4.08 -13.29 -0.37
C ALA A 22 4.68 -11.88 -0.51
N GLY A 23 5.41 -11.43 0.52
CA GLY A 23 6.11 -10.15 0.48
C GLY A 23 7.19 -10.13 -0.61
N VAL A 24 7.27 -9.02 -1.34
CA VAL A 24 8.27 -8.79 -2.39
C VAL A 24 9.61 -8.42 -1.76
N LYS A 25 10.71 -8.99 -2.26
CA LYS A 25 12.04 -8.66 -1.73
C LYS A 25 12.40 -7.21 -2.09
N PRO A 26 13.18 -6.49 -1.26
CA PRO A 26 13.45 -5.07 -1.51
C PRO A 26 13.98 -4.73 -2.90
N TRP A 27 14.83 -5.58 -3.47
CA TRP A 27 15.43 -5.39 -4.80
C TRP A 27 14.51 -5.76 -5.97
N GLU A 28 13.42 -6.51 -5.72
CA GLU A 28 12.44 -6.85 -6.76
C GLU A 28 11.47 -5.68 -7.01
N ARG A 29 11.40 -4.72 -6.08
CA ARG A 29 10.52 -3.55 -6.19
C ARG A 29 10.85 -2.68 -7.40
N ASP A 30 12.12 -2.59 -7.80
CA ASP A 30 12.54 -1.80 -8.97
C ASP A 30 11.87 -2.29 -10.27
N LEU A 31 11.65 -3.60 -10.39
CA LEU A 31 11.03 -4.21 -11.58
C LEU A 31 9.51 -4.34 -11.45
N LEU A 32 9.00 -4.53 -10.25
CA LEU A 32 7.58 -4.81 -10.01
C LEU A 32 6.74 -3.54 -9.77
N ALA A 33 7.31 -2.47 -9.21
CA ALA A 33 6.64 -1.20 -8.98
C ALA A 33 6.64 -0.36 -10.26
N LYS A 34 5.66 -0.59 -11.13
CA LYS A 34 5.54 0.14 -12.39
C LYS A 34 5.12 1.59 -12.14
N PRO A 35 5.55 2.56 -12.97
CA PRO A 35 5.16 3.96 -12.80
C PRO A 35 3.64 4.21 -12.80
N GLN A 36 2.85 3.35 -13.46
CA GLN A 36 1.39 3.48 -13.50
C GLN A 36 0.70 2.97 -12.22
N MET A 37 1.45 2.34 -11.32
CA MET A 37 0.98 1.88 -10.01
C MET A 37 1.26 2.91 -8.90
N GLU A 38 1.88 4.04 -9.25
CA GLU A 38 2.14 5.12 -8.31
C GLU A 38 0.83 5.62 -7.71
N LEU A 39 0.78 5.79 -6.38
CA LEU A 39 -0.41 6.27 -5.68
C LEU A 39 -0.71 7.73 -6.03
N ASP A 40 0.34 8.49 -6.35
CA ASP A 40 0.27 9.87 -6.77
C ASP A 40 0.98 10.03 -8.13
N PRO A 41 0.24 10.32 -9.22
CA PRO A 41 0.84 10.52 -10.53
C PRO A 41 1.66 11.82 -10.64
N HIS A 42 1.51 12.77 -9.71
CA HIS A 42 2.15 14.08 -9.74
C HIS A 42 2.81 14.43 -8.40
N PRO A 43 3.80 13.64 -7.94
CA PRO A 43 4.37 13.74 -6.59
C PRO A 43 4.97 15.12 -6.28
N LEU A 44 5.54 15.80 -7.28
CA LEU A 44 6.08 17.15 -7.09
C LEU A 44 4.98 18.17 -6.82
N GLN A 45 3.87 18.10 -7.54
CA GLN A 45 2.76 19.03 -7.35
C GLN A 45 2.12 18.81 -5.99
N SER A 46 1.83 17.56 -5.64
CA SER A 46 1.28 17.22 -4.32
C SER A 46 2.19 17.64 -3.19
N ALA A 47 3.52 17.48 -3.33
CA ALA A 47 4.47 17.95 -2.33
C ALA A 47 4.49 19.48 -2.20
N PHE A 48 4.35 20.23 -3.29
CA PHE A 48 4.24 21.69 -3.23
C PHE A 48 2.95 22.13 -2.55
N ASP A 49 1.82 21.52 -2.90
CA ASP A 49 0.54 21.80 -2.27
C ASP A 49 0.60 21.47 -0.78
N ASP A 50 1.17 20.33 -0.41
CA ASP A 50 1.38 19.92 0.99
C ASP A 50 2.21 20.95 1.76
N HIS A 51 3.30 21.44 1.16
CA HIS A 51 4.11 22.46 1.80
C HIS A 51 3.33 23.76 2.03
N ILE A 52 2.51 24.18 1.07
CA ILE A 52 1.67 25.39 1.18
C ILE A 52 0.61 25.21 2.26
N TYR A 53 -0.13 24.11 2.24
CA TYR A 53 -1.21 23.85 3.20
C TYR A 53 -0.65 23.62 4.60
N PHE A 54 0.45 22.87 4.74
CA PHE A 54 1.12 22.71 6.02
C PHE A 54 1.56 24.06 6.57
N SER A 55 2.15 24.94 5.76
CA SER A 55 2.59 26.27 6.23
C SER A 55 1.44 27.15 6.73
N LYS A 56 0.22 26.93 6.25
CA LYS A 56 -0.97 27.76 6.58
C LYS A 56 -1.84 27.15 7.67
N GLU A 57 -1.94 25.82 7.67
CA GLU A 57 -2.98 25.06 8.37
C GLU A 57 -2.37 23.89 9.16
N ALA A 58 -1.08 23.98 9.51
CA ALA A 58 -0.32 22.95 10.22
C ALA A 58 -1.01 22.39 11.49
N SER A 59 -1.77 23.23 12.19
CA SER A 59 -2.54 22.86 13.38
C SER A 59 -3.68 21.88 13.09
N SER A 60 -4.14 21.78 11.84
CA SER A 60 -5.15 20.81 11.38
C SER A 60 -4.55 19.43 11.06
N GLY A 61 -3.21 19.33 11.02
CA GLY A 61 -2.49 18.14 10.57
C GLY A 61 -2.01 18.25 9.12
N GLY A 62 -1.35 17.21 8.63
CA GLY A 62 -0.80 17.14 7.26
C GLY A 62 -0.95 15.74 6.68
N ARG A 63 -0.72 15.59 5.36
CA ARG A 63 -0.71 14.28 4.70
C ARG A 63 0.59 13.54 5.04
N GLY A 64 0.51 12.43 5.76
CA GLY A 64 1.66 11.57 6.10
C GLY A 64 1.65 11.02 7.52
N PHE A 65 2.59 10.12 7.82
CA PHE A 65 2.71 9.42 9.11
C PHE A 65 3.10 10.33 10.30
N GLY A 66 3.46 11.59 10.05
CA GLY A 66 3.81 12.59 11.08
C GLY A 66 2.83 13.77 11.20
N GLY A 67 1.71 13.76 10.49
CA GLY A 67 0.79 14.90 10.40
C GLY A 67 -0.18 15.00 11.56
N GLY A 68 0.24 15.54 12.69
CA GLY A 68 -0.61 15.82 13.84
C GLY A 68 -0.55 17.26 14.35
N GLY A 69 -1.66 17.99 14.20
CA GLY A 69 -2.35 18.76 15.25
C GLY A 69 -1.70 19.97 15.94
N CYS A 70 -0.39 20.19 15.83
CA CYS A 70 0.29 21.31 16.50
C CYS A 70 1.25 22.11 15.61
N GLY A 71 1.47 21.67 14.36
CA GLY A 71 2.31 22.37 13.38
C GLY A 71 3.81 22.27 13.59
N CYS A 72 4.29 21.46 14.54
CA CYS A 72 5.70 21.18 14.71
C CYS A 72 6.08 19.99 13.81
N ASN A 73 6.79 20.25 12.70
CA ASN A 73 7.51 19.24 11.93
C ASN A 73 8.92 19.07 12.50
#